data_AF-A0A3N9UWH5-F1
#
_entry.id   AF-A0A3N9UWH5-F1
#
_cell.length_a   1.000
_cell.length_b   1.000
_cell.length_c   1.000
_cell.angle_alpha   90.00
_cell.angle_beta   90.00
_cell.angle_gamma   90.00
#
_symmetry.space_group_name_H-M   'P 1'
#
loop_
_entity.id
_entity.type
_entity.pdbx_description
1 polymer ?
#
loop_
_entity_poly.entity_id
_entity_poly.type
_entity_poly.pdbx_seq_one_letter_code
_entity_poly.pdbx_strand_id
1 'polypeptide(L)'
;MKMGRKAKPESPEEMALVHHALESPIRRNMIILMNQGVLSVPEIEAAVGPNMLEYHLHRLELAGLIEVHDDKILLTEAGVAYGGLVKEQKEKGGADKT
;
A
#
# COMPACT_ATOMS: atom_id res chain seq x y z
N MET A 1 -7.17 12.32 19.17
CA MET A 1 -7.06 11.02 18.48
C MET A 1 -5.58 10.76 18.26
N LYS A 2 -5.03 9.64 18.74
CA LYS A 2 -3.60 9.33 18.53
C LYS A 2 -3.44 8.86 17.08
N MET A 3 -2.78 9.67 16.24
CA MET A 3 -2.39 9.31 14.87
C MET A 3 -1.69 7.94 14.86
N GLY A 4 -2.18 7.05 14.01
CA GLY A 4 -1.94 5.60 14.07
C GLY A 4 -0.55 5.19 13.62
N ARG A 5 0.41 5.25 14.54
CA ARG A 5 1.70 4.55 14.43
C ARG A 5 1.50 3.06 14.73
N LYS A 6 0.92 2.29 13.80
CA LYS A 6 0.92 0.82 13.90
C LYS A 6 2.06 0.25 13.06
N ALA A 7 3.07 -0.31 13.74
CA ALA A 7 4.24 -0.93 13.14
C ALA A 7 3.93 -2.23 12.39
N LYS A 8 2.89 -2.95 12.79
CA LYS A 8 2.50 -4.27 12.26
C LYS A 8 1.05 -4.61 12.60
N PRO A 9 0.41 -5.53 11.86
CA PRO A 9 -0.87 -6.12 12.24
C PRO A 9 -0.80 -6.76 13.63
N GLU A 10 -1.83 -6.55 14.45
CA GLU A 10 -1.93 -7.03 15.84
C GLU A 10 -2.82 -8.27 16.00
N SER A 11 -3.54 -8.65 14.94
CA SER A 11 -4.42 -9.82 14.94
C SER A 11 -4.38 -10.58 13.61
N PRO A 12 -4.83 -11.85 13.59
CA PRO A 12 -4.99 -12.61 12.34
C PRO A 12 -5.90 -11.93 11.32
N GLU A 13 -6.93 -11.23 11.77
CA GLU A 13 -7.87 -10.50 10.91
C GLU A 13 -7.18 -9.30 10.24
N GLU A 14 -6.41 -8.51 10.98
CA GLU A 14 -5.62 -7.41 10.41
C GLU A 14 -4.57 -7.95 9.43
N MET A 15 -3.93 -9.08 9.76
CA MET A 15 -2.98 -9.74 8.86
C MET A 15 -3.66 -10.18 7.56
N ALA A 16 -4.85 -10.78 7.63
CA ALA A 16 -5.62 -11.18 6.46
C ALA A 16 -5.99 -10.00 5.55
N LEU A 17 -6.29 -8.83 6.12
CA LEU A 17 -6.55 -7.60 5.36
C LEU A 17 -5.31 -7.14 4.60
N VAL A 18 -4.13 -7.18 5.23
CA VAL A 18 -2.86 -6.88 4.55
C VAL A 18 -2.57 -7.86 3.42
N HIS A 19 -2.72 -9.16 3.66
CA HIS A 19 -2.55 -10.18 2.62
C HIS A 19 -3.47 -9.94 1.43
N HIS A 20 -4.77 -9.82 1.67
CA HIS A 20 -5.74 -9.54 0.61
C HIS A 20 -5.42 -8.22 -0.11
N ALA A 21 -4.99 -7.18 0.58
CA ALA A 21 -4.57 -5.94 -0.06
C ALA A 21 -3.37 -6.18 -1.00
N LEU A 22 -2.34 -6.87 -0.55
CA LEU A 22 -1.09 -7.05 -1.30
C LEU A 22 -1.09 -8.23 -2.29
N GLU A 23 -2.19 -8.96 -2.43
CA GLU A 23 -2.42 -9.91 -3.52
C GLU A 23 -2.59 -9.22 -4.89
N SER A 24 -3.01 -7.95 -4.93
CA SER A 24 -3.20 -7.23 -6.20
C SER A 24 -1.89 -6.64 -6.72
N PRO A 25 -1.49 -6.92 -7.97
CA PRO A 25 -0.30 -6.32 -8.59
C PRO A 25 -0.34 -4.79 -8.64
N ILE A 26 -1.52 -4.21 -8.88
CA ILE A 26 -1.70 -2.75 -8.93
C ILE A 26 -1.41 -2.14 -7.55
N ARG A 27 -2.00 -2.70 -6.48
CA ARG A 27 -1.79 -2.21 -5.10
C ARG A 27 -0.35 -2.41 -4.63
N ARG A 28 0.29 -3.53 -5.03
CA ARG A 28 1.74 -3.74 -4.83
C ARG A 28 2.57 -2.66 -5.51
N ASN A 29 2.23 -2.29 -6.74
CA ASN A 29 2.94 -1.22 -7.44
C ASN A 29 2.72 0.15 -6.78
N MET A 30 1.49 0.47 -6.38
CA MET A 30 1.14 1.70 -5.66
C MET A 30 1.95 1.85 -4.37
N ILE A 31 2.01 0.83 -3.52
CA ILE A 31 2.74 0.93 -2.24
C ILE A 31 4.26 1.02 -2.42
N ILE A 32 4.81 0.46 -3.52
CA ILE A 32 6.21 0.68 -3.91
C ILE A 32 6.44 2.15 -4.28
N LEU A 33 5.58 2.73 -5.12
CA LEU A 33 5.68 4.12 -5.55
C LEU A 33 5.58 5.09 -4.36
N MET A 34 4.65 4.83 -3.44
CA MET A 34 4.50 5.62 -2.21
C MET A 34 5.78 5.55 -1.36
N ASN A 35 6.41 4.38 -1.23
CA ASN A 35 7.71 4.23 -0.54
C ASN A 35 8.86 4.97 -1.24
N GLN A 36 8.70 5.30 -2.52
CA GLN A 36 9.65 6.09 -3.30
C GLN A 36 9.34 7.59 -3.27
N GLY A 37 8.30 8.02 -2.55
CA GLY A 37 7.94 9.43 -2.36
C GLY A 37 6.76 9.92 -3.20
N VAL A 38 6.07 9.05 -3.94
CA VAL A 38 4.83 9.39 -4.66
C VAL A 38 3.66 9.42 -3.66
N LEU A 39 3.44 10.57 -3.03
CA LEU A 39 2.61 10.72 -1.82
C LEU A 39 1.37 11.59 -2.06
N SER A 40 0.91 11.73 -3.29
CA SER A 40 -0.38 12.34 -3.59
C SER A 40 -1.24 11.45 -4.49
N VAL A 41 -2.56 11.55 -4.33
CA VAL A 41 -3.54 10.83 -5.15
C VAL A 41 -3.36 11.13 -6.65
N PRO A 42 -3.17 12.40 -7.10
CA PRO A 42 -2.95 12.70 -8.50
C PRO A 42 -1.66 12.10 -9.08
N GLU A 43 -0.57 12.06 -8.32
CA GLU A 43 0.68 11.46 -8.80
C GLU A 43 0.57 9.93 -8.90
N ILE A 44 -0.14 9.29 -7.95
CA ILE A 44 -0.44 7.86 -8.04
C ILE A 44 -1.35 7.57 -9.23
N GLU A 45 -2.41 8.36 -9.45
CA GLU A 45 -3.29 8.26 -10.61
C GLU A 45 -2.51 8.34 -11.91
N ALA A 46 -1.61 9.31 -12.03
CA ALA A 46 -0.76 9.47 -13.21
C ALA A 46 0.15 8.24 -13.45
N ALA A 47 0.58 7.55 -12.39
CA ALA A 47 1.48 6.41 -12.47
C ALA A 47 0.77 5.07 -12.72
N VAL A 48 -0.43 4.85 -12.16
CA VAL A 48 -1.14 3.56 -12.24
C VAL A 48 -2.43 3.60 -13.06
N GLY A 49 -2.88 4.79 -13.45
CA GLY A 49 -4.13 5.04 -14.16
C GLY A 49 -5.33 5.26 -13.23
N PRO A 50 -6.42 5.85 -13.75
CA PRO A 50 -7.61 6.20 -12.96
C PRO A 50 -8.52 5.00 -12.66
N ASN A 51 -8.35 3.90 -13.39
CA ASN A 51 -9.28 2.77 -13.31
C ASN A 51 -9.31 2.18 -11.90
N MET A 52 -10.45 2.28 -11.23
CA MET A 52 -10.66 1.78 -9.87
C MET A 52 -9.68 2.35 -8.83
N LEU A 53 -9.11 3.54 -9.06
CA LEU A 53 -8.11 4.13 -8.16
C LEU A 53 -8.63 4.27 -6.73
N GLU A 54 -9.82 4.83 -6.55
CA GLU A 54 -10.47 4.99 -5.24
C GLU A 54 -10.62 3.65 -4.52
N TYR A 55 -11.04 2.61 -5.24
CA TYR A 55 -11.13 1.25 -4.69
C TYR A 55 -9.76 0.74 -4.24
N HIS A 56 -8.71 0.94 -5.04
CA HIS A 56 -7.36 0.50 -4.68
C HIS A 56 -6.81 1.22 -3.45
N LEU A 57 -7.01 2.53 -3.35
CA LEU A 57 -6.64 3.34 -2.18
C LEU A 57 -7.41 2.87 -0.95
N HIS A 58 -8.73 2.73 -1.06
CA HIS A 58 -9.56 2.27 0.06
C HIS A 58 -9.15 0.89 0.59
N ARG A 59 -8.76 -0.05 -0.29
CA ARG A 59 -8.26 -1.37 0.14
C ARG A 59 -6.93 -1.29 0.90
N LEU A 60 -6.07 -0.32 0.58
CA LEU A 60 -4.81 -0.09 1.30
C LEU A 60 -5.05 0.60 2.64
N GLU A 61 -6.02 1.53 2.71
CA GLU A 61 -6.46 2.16 3.97
C GLU A 61 -7.09 1.16 4.93
N LEU A 62 -8.00 0.30 4.46
CA LEU A 62 -8.61 -0.76 5.28
C LEU A 62 -7.57 -1.74 5.84
N ALA A 63 -6.48 -1.95 5.11
CA ALA A 63 -5.36 -2.77 5.57
C ALA A 63 -4.42 -2.02 6.53
N GLY A 64 -4.70 -0.75 6.83
CA GLY A 64 -3.88 0.08 7.71
C GLY A 64 -2.49 0.39 7.13
N LEU A 65 -2.31 0.31 5.81
CA LEU A 65 -1.03 0.54 5.15
C LEU A 65 -0.84 2.02 4.80
N ILE A 66 -1.94 2.71 4.51
CA ILE A 66 -1.93 4.14 4.18
C ILE A 66 -3.05 4.87 4.91
N GLU A 67 -2.94 6.19 4.95
CA GLU A 67 -4.04 7.10 5.22
C GLU A 67 -4.12 8.12 4.08
N VAL A 68 -5.33 8.49 3.64
CA VAL A 68 -5.54 9.54 2.64
C VAL A 68 -6.22 10.75 3.29
N HIS A 69 -5.61 11.94 3.15
CA HIS A 69 -6.13 13.21 3.68
C HIS A 69 -5.92 14.32 2.65
N ASP A 70 -7.00 14.96 2.18
CA ASP A 70 -6.95 16.06 1.20
C ASP A 70 -5.99 15.77 0.03
N ASP A 71 -6.18 14.63 -0.63
CA ASP A 71 -5.35 14.11 -1.73
C ASP A 71 -3.89 13.79 -1.38
N LYS A 72 -3.49 13.91 -0.11
CA LYS A 72 -2.17 13.47 0.38
C LYS A 72 -2.25 12.07 0.93
N ILE A 73 -1.24 11.29 0.64
CA ILE A 73 -1.09 9.91 1.08
C ILE A 73 0.01 9.87 2.13
N LEU A 74 -0.32 9.33 3.30
CA LEU A 74 0.64 9.06 4.36
C LEU A 74 0.82 7.55 4.47
N LEU A 75 2.05 7.07 4.36
CA LEU A 75 2.38 5.69 4.71
C LEU A 75 2.35 5.54 6.23
N THR A 76 1.68 4.48 6.71
CA THR A 76 1.86 4.02 8.09
C THR A 76 3.22 3.34 8.23
N GLU A 77 3.65 3.06 9.46
CA GLU A 77 4.87 2.26 9.68
C GLU A 77 4.75 0.87 9.03
N ALA A 78 3.57 0.24 9.10
CA ALA A 78 3.28 -0.99 8.36
C ALA A 78 3.37 -0.78 6.84
N GLY A 79 2.83 0.32 6.31
CA GLY A 79 2.92 0.64 4.88
C GLY A 79 4.35 0.76 4.36
N VAL A 80 5.23 1.40 5.14
CA VAL A 80 6.66 1.48 4.83
C VAL A 80 7.29 0.08 4.83
N ALA A 81 7.07 -0.70 5.89
CA ALA A 81 7.64 -2.04 6.03
C ALA A 81 7.19 -2.98 4.89
N TYR A 82 5.88 -3.08 4.64
CA TYR A 82 5.34 -3.98 3.62
C TYR A 82 5.67 -3.52 2.20
N GLY A 83 5.69 -2.21 1.92
CA GLY A 83 6.11 -1.72 0.61
C GLY A 83 7.59 -1.99 0.33
N GLY A 84 8.46 -1.91 1.34
CA GLY A 84 9.84 -2.36 1.25
C GLY A 84 9.95 -3.86 0.94
N LEU A 85 9.20 -4.70 1.67
CA LEU A 85 9.18 -6.16 1.42
C LEU A 85 8.70 -6.50 0.00
N VAL A 86 7.62 -5.86 -0.46
CA VAL A 86 7.05 -6.09 -1.79
C VAL A 86 7.99 -5.61 -2.90
N LYS A 87 8.69 -4.49 -2.67
CA LYS A 87 9.75 -3.99 -3.57
C LYS A 87 10.88 -5.01 -3.69
N GLU A 88 11.41 -5.50 -2.57
CA GLU A 88 12.48 -6.51 -2.57
C GLU A 88 12.05 -7.80 -3.27
N GLN A 89 10.81 -8.25 -3.05
CA GLN A 89 10.24 -9.42 -3.74
C GLN A 89 10.20 -9.22 -5.25
N LYS A 90 9.77 -8.04 -5.71
CA LYS A 90 9.74 -7.67 -7.14
C LYS A 90 11.15 -7.67 -7.75
N GLU A 91 12.13 -7.11 -7.06
CA GLU A 91 13.53 -7.02 -7.52
C GLU A 91 14.24 -8.39 -7.55
N LYS A 92 13.93 -9.27 -6.59
CA LYS A 92 14.51 -10.62 -6.49
C LYS A 92 13.81 -11.65 -7.38
N GLY A 93 12.87 -11.23 -8.23
CA GLY A 93 12.14 -12.11 -9.17
C GLY A 93 11.04 -12.96 -8.53
N GLY A 94 10.64 -12.65 -7.29
CA GLY A 94 9.60 -13.36 -6.54
C GLY A 94 8.24 -12.70 -6.71
N ALA A 95 7.64 -12.81 -7.91
CA ALA A 95 6.18 -12.72 -8.14
C ALA A 95 5.78 -12.91 -9.62
N ASP A 96 6.63 -13.47 -10.49
CA ASP A 96 6.29 -13.72 -11.91
C ASP A 96 6.61 -15.16 -12.35
N LYS A 97 6.48 -16.11 -11.41
CA LYS A 97 6.56 -17.55 -11.70
C LYS A 97 5.29 -18.25 -11.21
N THR A 98 4.20 -18.04 -11.93
CA THR A 98 3.08 -19.00 -12.11
C THR A 98 2.22 -18.53 -13.25
#